data_AF-A0A8S9FKI1-F1
#
_entry.id   AF-A0A8S9FKI1-F1
#
_cell.length_a   1.000
_cell.length_b   1.000
_cell.length_c   1.000
_cell.angle_alpha   90.00
_cell.angle_beta   90.00
_cell.angle_gamma   90.00
#
_symmetry.space_group_name_H-M   'P 1'
#
loop_
_entity.id
_entity.type
_entity.pdbx_description
1 polymer ?
#
loop_
_entity_poly.entity_id
_entity_poly.type
_entity_poly.pdbx_seq_one_letter_code
_entity_poly.pdbx_strand_id
1 'polypeptide(L)'
;MGLNDTVKMHLAFWLPIREEFHSRVYILDMYNPEIYPYDYSARRFIDQKVEVMSGTSTDEYLRKLDKALEVAFRNFQPEMVVYNAGTDILDGDPLGLLKASYTLQISPDGITSRDEKVFRVAREREVPVVMLTSGGYMKSNARVIADSIENLSRQGLIKTQLDSAST
;
A
#
# COMPACT_ATOMS: atom_id res chain seq x y z
N MET A 1 -4.87 -24.81 1.65
CA MET A 1 -4.89 -24.42 0.22
C MET A 1 -4.55 -22.93 0.21
N GLY A 2 -3.31 -22.59 -0.14
CA GLY A 2 -2.73 -21.27 0.14
C GLY A 2 -3.40 -20.17 -0.67
N LEU A 3 -3.76 -19.07 -0.01
CA LEU A 3 -4.12 -17.83 -0.67
C LEU A 3 -2.85 -17.28 -1.33
N ASN A 4 -2.74 -17.39 -2.64
CA ASN A 4 -1.83 -16.56 -3.42
C ASN A 4 -2.49 -15.18 -3.55
N ASP A 5 -2.11 -14.26 -2.66
CA ASP A 5 -2.57 -12.88 -2.66
C ASP A 5 -1.85 -12.08 -3.75
N THR A 6 -2.60 -11.54 -4.72
CA THR A 6 -2.05 -10.60 -5.71
C THR A 6 -2.90 -9.33 -5.76
N VAL A 7 -2.22 -8.19 -5.64
CA VAL A 7 -2.64 -6.79 -5.52
C VAL A 7 -3.63 -6.50 -4.39
N LYS A 8 -3.07 -6.19 -3.22
CA LYS A 8 -3.81 -5.72 -2.04
C LYS A 8 -2.99 -4.68 -1.30
N MET A 9 -3.35 -3.41 -1.43
CA MET A 9 -2.91 -2.39 -0.47
C MET A 9 -3.97 -2.32 0.61
N HIS A 10 -3.83 -3.09 1.69
CA HIS A 10 -4.70 -2.92 2.86
C HIS A 10 -4.05 -1.89 3.77
N LEU A 11 -4.71 -0.76 4.00
CA LEU A 11 -4.54 -0.02 5.25
C LEU A 11 -5.63 -0.49 6.21
N ALA A 12 -5.26 -1.19 7.28
CA ALA A 12 -6.17 -1.47 8.39
C ALA A 12 -5.86 -0.50 9.52
N PHE A 13 -6.90 0.21 9.93
CA PHE A 13 -6.82 1.27 10.90
C PHE A 13 -7.48 0.82 12.22
N TRP A 14 -6.79 0.88 13.38
CA TRP A 14 -7.29 0.29 14.64
C TRP A 14 -7.67 1.35 15.70
N LEU A 15 -8.69 1.07 16.52
CA LEU A 15 -9.10 1.83 17.73
C LEU A 15 -9.29 0.86 18.92
N PRO A 16 -8.98 1.23 20.18
CA PRO A 16 -9.22 0.43 21.38
C PRO A 16 -10.71 0.34 21.71
N ILE A 17 -11.05 -0.63 22.54
CA ILE A 17 -12.42 -0.96 22.95
C ILE A 17 -13.04 0.25 23.68
N ARG A 18 -13.94 0.95 22.99
CA ARG A 18 -14.94 1.84 23.59
C ARG A 18 -16.32 1.33 23.18
N GLU A 19 -17.31 1.46 24.06
CA GLU A 19 -18.64 0.85 23.97
C GLU A 19 -19.54 1.32 22.79
N GLU A 20 -18.98 1.85 21.70
CA GLU A 20 -19.77 2.41 20.59
C GLU A 20 -19.62 1.64 19.28
N PHE A 21 -20.75 1.50 18.57
CA PHE A 21 -21.02 0.66 17.39
C PHE A 21 -20.33 1.11 16.08
N HIS A 22 -19.18 1.77 16.14
CA HIS A 22 -18.42 2.14 14.95
C HIS A 22 -17.55 0.97 14.48
N SER A 23 -17.40 0.79 13.16
CA SER A 23 -16.43 -0.17 12.63
C SER A 23 -15.05 0.18 13.18
N ARG A 24 -14.44 -0.74 13.93
CA ARG A 24 -13.10 -0.56 14.53
C ARG A 24 -11.97 -0.63 13.50
N VAL A 25 -12.32 -0.91 12.25
CA VAL A 25 -11.40 -1.03 11.13
C VAL A 25 -11.95 -0.25 9.95
N TYR A 26 -11.10 0.57 9.35
CA TYR A 26 -11.32 1.15 8.04
C TYR A 26 -10.38 0.48 7.04
N ILE A 27 -10.91 0.05 5.89
CA ILE A 27 -10.16 -0.60 4.82
C ILE A 27 -10.14 0.32 3.59
N LEU A 28 -8.98 0.91 3.35
CA LEU A 28 -8.63 1.48 2.04
C LEU A 28 -7.95 0.37 1.23
N ASP A 29 -8.46 0.09 0.03
CA ASP A 29 -7.86 -0.85 -0.92
C ASP A 29 -7.69 -0.23 -2.31
N MET A 30 -6.44 -0.24 -2.79
CA MET A 30 -6.07 0.15 -4.15
C MET A 30 -5.76 -1.10 -4.96
N TYR A 31 -6.64 -1.47 -5.89
CA TYR A 31 -6.56 -2.75 -6.60
C TYR A 31 -6.99 -2.63 -8.07
N ASN A 32 -6.54 -3.59 -8.89
CA ASN A 32 -7.02 -3.72 -10.27
C ASN A 32 -8.29 -4.61 -10.27
N PRO A 33 -9.47 -4.08 -10.65
CA PRO A 33 -10.71 -4.86 -10.61
C PRO A 33 -10.81 -5.92 -11.73
N GLU A 34 -9.93 -5.85 -12.74
CA GLU A 34 -9.91 -6.70 -13.94
C GLU A 34 -9.14 -8.02 -13.73
N ILE A 35 -8.60 -8.25 -12.54
CA ILE A 35 -7.81 -9.45 -12.19
C ILE A 35 -8.39 -10.15 -10.95
N TYR A 36 -7.86 -11.35 -10.65
CA TYR A 36 -8.19 -12.16 -9.47
C TYR A 36 -8.29 -11.29 -8.18
N PRO A 37 -9.20 -11.58 -7.22
CA PRO A 37 -10.06 -12.76 -7.09
C PRO A 37 -11.47 -12.68 -7.67
N TYR A 38 -11.89 -11.52 -8.19
CA TYR A 38 -13.31 -11.24 -8.50
C TYR A 38 -14.26 -11.52 -7.32
N ASP A 39 -13.76 -11.43 -6.09
CA ASP A 39 -14.55 -11.64 -4.89
C ASP A 39 -15.36 -10.38 -4.55
N TYR A 40 -16.52 -10.26 -5.19
CA TYR A 40 -17.45 -9.15 -4.96
C TYR A 40 -18.03 -9.14 -3.54
N SER A 41 -18.03 -10.28 -2.83
CA SER A 41 -18.48 -10.35 -1.45
C SER A 41 -17.47 -9.68 -0.52
N ALA A 42 -16.17 -10.00 -0.67
CA ALA A 42 -15.10 -9.35 0.06
C ALA A 42 -15.05 -7.83 -0.19
N ARG A 43 -15.30 -7.40 -1.45
CA ARG A 43 -15.35 -5.98 -1.80
C ARG A 43 -16.37 -5.19 -0.96
N ARG A 44 -17.44 -5.80 -0.47
CA ARG A 44 -18.44 -5.09 0.37
C ARG A 44 -17.88 -4.61 1.71
N PHE A 45 -16.80 -5.20 2.19
CA PHE A 45 -16.14 -4.83 3.44
C PHE A 45 -15.04 -3.77 3.26
N ILE A 46 -14.75 -3.37 2.03
CA ILE A 46 -13.80 -2.30 1.74
C ILE A 46 -14.53 -0.96 1.87
N ASP A 47 -14.18 -0.16 2.89
CA ASP A 47 -14.75 1.17 3.11
C ASP A 47 -14.41 2.13 1.97
N GLN A 48 -13.17 2.07 1.48
CA GLN A 48 -12.70 2.91 0.38
C GLN A 48 -12.00 2.10 -0.71
N LYS A 49 -12.69 1.97 -1.84
CA LYS A 49 -12.18 1.27 -3.02
C LYS A 49 -11.55 2.28 -3.97
N VAL A 50 -10.33 2.01 -4.40
CA VAL A 50 -9.66 2.80 -5.43
C VAL A 50 -9.26 1.86 -6.56
N GLU A 51 -10.00 1.94 -7.65
CA GLU A 51 -9.75 1.10 -8.82
C GLU A 51 -8.58 1.66 -9.64
N VAL A 52 -7.62 0.78 -9.89
CA VAL A 52 -6.39 1.04 -10.65
C VAL A 52 -6.46 0.22 -11.94
N MET A 53 -7.10 0.80 -12.96
CA MET A 53 -7.34 0.18 -14.27
C MET A 53 -6.05 -0.06 -15.04
N SER A 54 -5.98 -1.15 -15.82
CA SER A 54 -4.86 -1.42 -16.73
C SER A 54 -4.49 -0.19 -17.57
N GLY A 55 -3.20 0.14 -17.66
CA GLY A 55 -2.73 1.37 -18.31
C GLY A 55 -2.43 2.56 -17.38
N THR A 56 -2.90 2.55 -16.11
CA THR A 56 -2.61 3.60 -15.12
C THR A 56 -1.10 3.82 -15.00
N SER A 57 -0.67 5.07 -15.16
CA SER A 57 0.72 5.48 -15.02
C SER A 57 1.12 5.65 -13.54
N THR A 58 2.42 5.65 -13.27
CA THR A 58 2.96 5.94 -11.93
C THR A 58 2.36 7.22 -11.34
N ASP A 59 2.34 8.33 -12.10
CA ASP A 59 1.83 9.60 -11.60
C ASP A 59 0.33 9.56 -11.30
N GLU A 60 -0.45 8.88 -12.14
CA GLU A 60 -1.89 8.73 -11.89
C GLU A 60 -2.15 7.89 -10.63
N TYR A 61 -1.42 6.79 -10.47
CA TYR A 61 -1.49 5.95 -9.29
C TYR A 61 -1.17 6.75 -8.02
N LEU A 62 -0.07 7.51 -8.02
CA LEU A 62 0.34 8.32 -6.87
C LEU A 62 -0.66 9.44 -6.57
N ARG A 63 -1.27 10.08 -7.58
CA ARG A 63 -2.35 11.06 -7.37
C ARG A 63 -3.61 10.42 -6.76
N LYS A 64 -3.96 9.20 -7.19
CA LYS A 64 -5.07 8.43 -6.61
C LYS A 64 -4.78 8.10 -5.15
N LEU A 65 -3.54 7.68 -4.85
CA LEU A 65 -3.08 7.41 -3.50
C LEU A 65 -3.18 8.64 -2.59
N ASP A 66 -2.68 9.80 -3.01
CA ASP A 66 -2.72 11.02 -2.20
C ASP A 66 -4.15 11.38 -1.78
N LYS A 67 -5.06 11.42 -2.76
CA LYS A 67 -6.49 11.65 -2.51
C LYS A 67 -7.07 10.59 -1.58
N ALA A 68 -6.66 9.35 -1.77
CA ALA A 68 -7.20 8.25 -1.03
C ALA A 68 -6.80 8.29 0.45
N LEU A 69 -5.53 8.58 0.73
CA LEU A 69 -5.00 8.77 2.07
C LEU A 69 -5.67 9.97 2.76
N GLU A 70 -5.84 11.09 2.05
CA GLU A 70 -6.53 12.27 2.60
C GLU A 70 -7.97 11.93 3.03
N VAL A 71 -8.73 11.22 2.18
CA VAL A 71 -10.09 10.76 2.50
C VAL A 71 -10.08 9.81 3.69
N ALA A 72 -9.18 8.82 3.70
CA ALA A 72 -9.10 7.81 4.75
C ALA A 72 -8.82 8.44 6.12
N PHE A 73 -7.81 9.31 6.22
CA PHE A 73 -7.46 9.97 7.49
C PHE A 73 -8.45 11.07 7.92
N ARG A 74 -9.28 11.58 7.00
CA ARG A 74 -10.38 12.48 7.34
C ARG A 74 -11.58 11.71 7.90
N ASN A 75 -11.88 10.55 7.30
CA ASN A 75 -13.05 9.75 7.66
C ASN A 75 -12.78 8.81 8.85
N PHE A 76 -11.51 8.46 9.09
CA PHE A 76 -11.08 7.58 10.15
C PHE A 76 -9.87 8.18 10.87
N GLN A 77 -9.87 8.14 12.21
CA GLN A 77 -8.77 8.62 13.05
C GLN A 77 -8.04 7.41 13.64
N PRO A 78 -7.07 6.84 12.93
CA PRO A 78 -6.42 5.62 13.36
C PRO A 78 -5.42 5.81 14.49
N GLU A 79 -5.34 4.83 15.38
CA GLU A 79 -4.22 4.69 16.31
C GLU A 79 -3.08 3.81 15.77
N MET A 80 -3.31 3.13 14.65
CA MET A 80 -2.28 2.37 13.93
C MET A 80 -2.69 2.17 12.47
N VAL A 81 -1.70 2.13 11.57
CA VAL A 81 -1.84 1.68 10.18
C VAL A 81 -1.16 0.33 10.01
N VAL A 82 -1.90 -0.69 9.59
CA VAL A 82 -1.31 -1.90 8.99
C VAL A 82 -1.27 -1.69 7.50
N TYR A 83 -0.08 -1.54 6.91
CA TYR A 83 0.13 -1.27 5.49
C TYR A 83 0.63 -2.53 4.75
N ASN A 84 -0.24 -3.13 3.94
CA ASN A 84 0.13 -4.26 3.08
C ASN A 84 0.79 -3.76 1.79
N ALA A 85 2.11 -3.82 1.71
CA ALA A 85 2.93 -3.21 0.68
C ALA A 85 3.29 -4.19 -0.45
N GLY A 86 2.28 -4.70 -1.16
CA GLY A 86 2.49 -5.55 -2.34
C GLY A 86 3.22 -4.81 -3.47
N THR A 87 4.14 -5.48 -4.16
CA THR A 87 4.94 -4.93 -5.27
C THR A 87 4.63 -5.56 -6.63
N ASP A 88 3.57 -6.36 -6.68
CA ASP A 88 3.01 -6.98 -7.89
C ASP A 88 2.38 -5.97 -8.87
N ILE A 89 2.22 -4.71 -8.47
CA ILE A 89 1.84 -3.61 -9.38
C ILE A 89 3.02 -3.11 -10.23
N LEU A 90 4.25 -3.55 -9.96
CA LEU A 90 5.46 -3.16 -10.69
C LEU A 90 5.39 -3.63 -12.14
N ASP A 91 5.80 -2.78 -13.09
CA ASP A 91 5.81 -3.18 -14.50
C ASP A 91 6.67 -4.43 -14.72
N GLY A 92 6.10 -5.40 -15.44
CA GLY A 92 6.71 -6.69 -15.72
C GLY A 92 6.36 -7.80 -14.73
N ASP A 93 5.67 -7.52 -13.63
CA ASP A 93 5.26 -8.57 -12.69
C ASP A 93 4.23 -9.52 -13.35
N PRO A 94 4.45 -10.85 -13.29
CA PRO A 94 3.60 -11.81 -14.00
C PRO A 94 2.21 -11.96 -13.40
N LEU A 95 2.04 -11.75 -12.08
CA LEU A 95 0.75 -11.95 -11.41
C LEU A 95 -0.06 -10.67 -11.28
N GLY A 96 0.60 -9.51 -11.28
CA GLY A 96 -0.09 -8.25 -11.55
C GLY A 96 -0.88 -8.30 -12.87
N LEU A 97 -0.55 -9.24 -13.77
CA LEU A 97 -1.14 -9.42 -15.10
C LEU A 97 -1.21 -8.10 -15.86
N LEU A 98 -0.13 -7.35 -15.75
CA LEU A 98 0.00 -6.04 -16.36
C LEU A 98 0.50 -6.14 -17.79
N LYS A 99 0.80 -7.31 -18.36
CA LYS A 99 1.20 -7.43 -19.77
C LYS A 99 0.43 -8.51 -20.53
N ALA A 100 -0.44 -8.06 -21.43
CA ALA A 100 -0.48 -8.45 -22.84
C ALA A 100 -1.32 -7.41 -23.62
N SER A 101 -0.69 -6.30 -24.04
CA SER A 101 -1.30 -5.09 -24.64
C SER A 101 -2.01 -4.19 -23.61
N TYR A 102 -1.59 -2.92 -23.49
CA TYR A 102 -2.22 -1.84 -22.67
C TYR A 102 -1.95 -1.84 -21.13
N THR A 103 -0.68 -1.92 -20.72
CA THR A 103 -0.13 -2.16 -19.37
C THR A 103 -0.14 -1.00 -18.35
N LEU A 104 -0.45 -1.28 -17.06
CA LEU A 104 -0.12 -0.43 -15.90
C LEU A 104 1.39 -0.15 -15.82
N GLN A 105 1.81 1.11 -15.74
CA GLN A 105 3.22 1.50 -15.77
C GLN A 105 3.68 2.06 -14.41
N ILE A 106 3.72 1.22 -13.39
CA ILE A 106 4.34 1.60 -12.10
C ILE A 106 5.83 1.28 -12.17
N SER A 107 6.67 2.30 -11.98
CA SER A 107 8.12 2.17 -11.95
C SER A 107 8.62 1.76 -10.54
N PRO A 108 9.88 1.29 -10.42
CA PRO A 108 10.52 1.11 -9.11
C PRO A 108 10.45 2.38 -8.24
N ASP A 109 10.73 3.55 -8.81
CA ASP A 109 10.63 4.83 -8.10
C ASP A 109 9.19 5.15 -7.67
N GLY A 110 8.20 4.69 -8.45
CA GLY A 110 6.79 4.76 -8.10
C GLY A 110 6.44 3.98 -6.84
N ILE A 111 7.01 2.78 -6.68
CA ILE A 111 6.86 1.96 -5.45
C ILE A 111 7.49 2.68 -4.26
N THR A 112 8.72 3.17 -4.40
CA THR A 112 9.42 3.93 -3.35
C THR A 112 8.62 5.17 -2.95
N SER A 113 8.09 5.91 -3.93
CA SER A 113 7.28 7.12 -3.70
C SER A 113 5.95 6.80 -3.00
N ARG A 114 5.31 5.68 -3.36
CA ARG A 114 4.08 5.20 -2.72
C ARG A 114 4.33 4.92 -1.24
N ASP A 115 5.36 4.14 -0.93
CA ASP A 115 5.67 3.76 0.45
C ASP A 115 6.03 5.01 1.28
N GLU A 116 6.83 5.93 0.71
CA GLU A 116 7.14 7.20 1.36
C GLU A 116 5.88 8.02 1.68
N LYS A 117 4.94 8.14 0.74
CA LYS A 117 3.68 8.88 0.96
C LYS A 117 2.87 8.30 2.11
N VAL A 118 2.74 6.98 2.19
CA VAL A 118 2.02 6.31 3.30
C VAL A 118 2.67 6.64 4.64
N PHE A 119 3.99 6.48 4.74
CA PHE A 119 4.73 6.77 5.98
C PHE A 119 4.70 8.25 6.35
N ARG A 120 4.79 9.16 5.37
CA ARG A 120 4.76 10.61 5.60
C ARG A 120 3.41 11.06 6.17
N VAL A 121 2.31 10.66 5.54
CA VAL A 121 0.96 11.02 6.00
C VAL A 121 0.66 10.47 7.41
N ALA A 122 1.12 9.24 7.70
CA ALA A 122 0.98 8.65 9.03
C ALA A 122 1.85 9.36 10.08
N ARG A 123 3.10 9.69 9.73
CA ARG A 123 4.03 10.43 10.59
C ARG A 123 3.49 11.82 10.96
N GLU A 124 2.95 12.55 9.98
CA GLU A 124 2.32 13.87 10.19
C GLU A 124 1.16 13.84 11.17
N ARG A 125 0.52 12.68 11.34
CA ARG A 125 -0.61 12.45 12.25
C ARG A 125 -0.21 11.67 13.50
N GLU A 126 1.08 11.43 13.69
CA GLU A 126 1.65 10.68 14.82
C GLU A 126 1.10 9.25 14.93
N VAL A 127 0.75 8.64 13.80
CA VAL A 127 0.18 7.29 13.74
C VAL A 127 1.27 6.27 13.41
N PRO A 128 1.47 5.23 14.25
CA PRO A 128 2.43 4.18 13.96
C PRO A 128 2.01 3.34 12.74
N VAL A 129 3.00 2.92 11.96
CA VAL A 129 2.81 2.10 10.75
C VAL A 129 3.49 0.75 10.94
N VAL A 130 2.75 -0.33 10.68
CA VAL A 130 3.27 -1.68 10.50
C VAL A 130 3.22 -2.00 9.01
N MET A 131 4.39 -2.05 8.36
CA MET A 131 4.49 -2.42 6.95
C MET A 131 4.65 -3.93 6.83
N LEU A 132 3.81 -4.56 6.01
CA LEU A 132 3.88 -5.97 5.66
C LEU A 132 4.28 -6.06 4.20
N THR A 133 5.41 -6.72 3.90
CA THR A 133 5.73 -7.06 2.51
C THR A 133 4.77 -8.15 2.04
N SER A 134 4.27 -8.02 0.81
CA SER A 134 3.28 -8.95 0.26
C SER A 134 3.65 -9.31 -1.17
N GLY A 135 2.69 -9.41 -2.10
CA GLY A 135 2.89 -9.83 -3.48
C GLY A 135 4.09 -9.16 -4.18
N GLY A 136 4.51 -9.74 -5.30
CA GLY A 136 5.74 -9.38 -5.99
C GLY A 136 6.49 -10.65 -6.35
N TYR A 137 6.53 -10.97 -7.63
CA TYR A 137 6.87 -12.30 -8.13
C TYR A 137 8.04 -12.28 -9.11
N MET A 138 8.70 -11.13 -9.28
CA MET A 138 9.98 -11.02 -9.97
C MET A 138 11.14 -10.99 -8.98
N LYS A 139 12.32 -11.43 -9.45
CA LYS A 139 13.57 -11.33 -8.67
C LYS A 139 13.93 -9.89 -8.33
N SER A 140 13.53 -8.93 -9.16
CA SER A 140 13.77 -7.50 -8.95
C SER A 140 12.95 -6.91 -7.80
N ASN A 141 11.79 -7.49 -7.43
CA ASN A 141 10.94 -6.96 -6.35
C ASN A 141 11.69 -6.86 -5.02
N ALA A 142 12.55 -7.83 -4.70
CA ALA A 142 13.35 -7.80 -3.47
C ALA A 142 14.27 -6.57 -3.42
N ARG A 143 14.86 -6.17 -4.56
CA ARG A 143 15.67 -4.96 -4.64
C ARG A 143 14.83 -3.71 -4.48
N VAL A 144 13.66 -3.65 -5.12
CA VAL A 144 12.72 -2.51 -5.00
C VAL A 144 12.24 -2.32 -3.55
N ILE A 145 11.94 -3.42 -2.85
CA ILE A 145 11.59 -3.37 -1.42
C ILE A 145 12.76 -2.83 -0.60
N ALA A 146 13.99 -3.28 -0.86
CA ALA A 146 15.18 -2.78 -0.16
C ALA A 146 15.40 -1.27 -0.43
N ASP A 147 15.32 -0.84 -1.68
CA ASP A 147 15.46 0.58 -2.07
C ASP A 147 14.38 1.45 -1.40
N SER A 148 13.15 0.93 -1.26
CA SER A 148 12.07 1.61 -0.53
C SER A 148 12.40 1.77 0.96
N ILE A 149 12.85 0.71 1.63
CA ILE A 149 13.24 0.76 3.06
C ILE A 149 14.44 1.70 3.27
N GLU A 150 15.45 1.65 2.41
CA GLU A 150 16.58 2.58 2.44
C GLU A 150 16.11 4.03 2.29
N ASN A 151 15.17 4.28 1.37
CA ASN A 151 14.56 5.61 1.21
C ASN A 151 13.85 6.06 2.49
N LEU A 152 13.00 5.22 3.08
CA LEU A 152 12.29 5.53 4.32
C LEU A 152 13.26 5.87 5.47
N SER A 153 14.38 5.14 5.57
CA SER A 153 15.42 5.42 6.58
C SER A 153 16.09 6.76 6.30
N ARG A 154 16.48 7.02 5.05
CA ARG A 154 17.12 8.28 4.62
C ARG A 154 16.22 9.50 4.84
N GLN A 155 14.91 9.35 4.68
CA GLN A 155 13.92 10.40 4.95
C GLN A 155 13.61 10.58 6.45
N GLY A 156 14.23 9.77 7.33
CA GLY A 156 13.95 9.78 8.77
C GLY A 156 12.54 9.29 9.13
N LEU A 157 11.86 8.60 8.20
CA LEU A 157 10.51 8.08 8.41
C LEU A 157 10.51 6.76 9.20
N ILE A 158 11.60 6.01 9.14
CA ILE A 158 11.89 4.86 10.00
C ILE A 158 13.28 5.02 10.63
N LYS A 159 13.51 4.35 11.77
CA LYS A 159 14.85 4.24 12.37
C LYS A 159 15.42 2.89 12.00
N THR A 160 16.68 2.86 11.55
CA THR A 160 17.40 1.61 11.35
C THR A 160 18.61 1.54 12.29
N GLN A 161 19.12 0.34 12.57
CA GLN A 161 20.28 0.18 13.45
C GLN A 161 21.57 0.81 12.90
N LEU A 162 21.58 1.23 11.64
CA LEU A 162 22.68 2.01 11.04
C LEU A 162 22.75 3.43 11.61
N ASP A 163 21.63 3.98 12.07
CA ASP A 163 21.57 5.34 12.63
C ASP A 163 22.20 5.41 14.04
N SER A 164 22.27 4.28 14.74
CA SER A 164 22.85 4.17 16.10
C SER A 164 24.36 3.96 16.16
N ALA A 165 25.03 3.73 15.02
CA ALA A 165 26.49 3.52 14.99
C ALA A 165 27.31 4.81 14.82
N SER A 166 26.65 5.97 14.79
CA SER A 166 27.26 7.29 14.53
C SER A 166 27.32 8.20 15.76
N THR A 167 27.20 7.68 16.98
CA THR A 167 27.30 8.45 18.24
C THR A 167 28.49 8.01 19.08
#